data_AF-X1QKL3-F1
#
_entry.id   AF-X1QKL3-F1
#
_cell.length_a   1.000
_cell.length_b   1.000
_cell.length_c   1.000
_cell.angle_alpha   90.00
_cell.angle_beta   90.00
_cell.angle_gamma   90.00
#
_symmetry.space_group_name_H-M   'P 1'
#
loop_
_entity.id
_entity.type
_entity.pdbx_description
1 polymer ?
#
loop_
_entity_poly.entity_id
_entity_poly.type
_entity_poly.pdbx_seq_one_letter_code
_entity_poly.pdbx_strand_id
1 'polypeptide(L)'
;SPNILMKRAKVRKGKIEFPGGTSYSIMVMPSFETMTPKLLAKIESLVKSGAAVIGSPPVKSPSLENYPDCDSEVKKLAKKLWGTLERPAEIIKRKYGRGTIYFGGPKPKKLYPEYDSTASVLKQMGVSEDFTSTGPVRYGHRTTKQQEIYFVSNKSAESIQADCTFRVGKGKPQLWDPVTGQSRTLPQYKT
;
A
#
# COMPACT_ATOMS: atom_id res chain seq x y z
N SER A 1 3.18 12.35 1.71
CA SER A 1 3.69 13.64 1.18
C SER A 1 4.59 13.38 -0.03
N PRO A 2 4.38 14.11 -1.16
CA PRO A 2 5.25 14.05 -2.33
C PRO A 2 6.74 14.29 -2.02
N ASN A 3 7.05 15.22 -1.11
CA ASN A 3 8.44 15.57 -0.77
C ASN A 3 9.18 14.41 -0.10
N ILE A 4 8.52 13.68 0.81
CA ILE A 4 9.10 12.51 1.46
C ILE A 4 9.33 11.39 0.43
N LEU A 5 8.37 11.17 -0.47
CA LEU A 5 8.52 10.18 -1.54
C LEU A 5 9.72 10.50 -2.42
N MET A 6 9.84 11.73 -2.91
CA MET A 6 10.94 12.17 -3.77
C MET A 6 12.30 12.03 -3.09
N LYS A 7 12.42 12.55 -1.87
CA LYS A 7 13.71 12.64 -1.16
C LYS A 7 14.17 11.33 -0.54
N ARG A 8 13.24 10.47 -0.08
CA ARG A 8 13.59 9.37 0.85
C ARG A 8 13.23 7.99 0.33
N ALA A 9 12.28 7.84 -0.60
CA ALA A 9 11.86 6.52 -1.06
C ALA A 9 12.91 5.86 -1.96
N LYS A 10 13.21 4.59 -1.68
CA LYS A 10 14.07 3.70 -2.46
C LYS A 10 13.37 2.36 -2.68
N VAL A 11 13.79 1.59 -3.69
CA VAL A 11 13.26 0.24 -3.92
C VAL A 11 14.31 -0.79 -3.54
N ARG A 12 13.92 -1.76 -2.71
CA ARG A 12 14.71 -2.96 -2.39
C ARG A 12 13.80 -4.17 -2.39
N LYS A 13 14.25 -5.27 -3.03
CA LYS A 13 13.50 -6.53 -3.11
C LYS A 13 12.02 -6.34 -3.52
N GLY A 14 11.77 -5.42 -4.47
CA GLY A 14 10.41 -5.10 -4.96
C GLY A 14 9.55 -4.25 -4.03
N LYS A 15 10.03 -3.88 -2.83
CA LYS A 15 9.32 -3.03 -1.87
C LYS A 15 9.85 -1.60 -1.90
N ILE A 16 8.96 -0.65 -1.60
CA ILE A 16 9.30 0.75 -1.41
C ILE A 16 9.69 0.95 0.05
N GLU A 17 10.95 1.27 0.29
CA GLU A 17 11.51 1.49 1.63
C GLU A 17 11.77 2.97 1.88
N PHE A 18 11.64 3.35 3.15
CA PHE A 18 12.04 4.66 3.66
C PHE A 18 13.07 4.48 4.79
N PRO A 19 13.93 5.49 5.03
CA PRO A 19 14.78 5.53 6.22
C PRO A 19 13.92 5.39 7.49
N GLY A 20 14.35 4.55 8.43
CA GLY A 20 13.59 4.23 9.65
C GLY A 20 12.86 2.88 9.61
N GLY A 21 13.03 2.09 8.53
CA GLY A 21 12.63 0.69 8.50
C GLY A 21 11.23 0.41 7.95
N THR A 22 10.47 1.44 7.56
CA THR A 22 9.16 1.23 6.92
C THR A 22 9.35 0.73 5.49
N SER A 23 8.59 -0.31 5.13
CA SER A 23 8.60 -0.92 3.80
C SER A 23 7.18 -1.21 3.33
N TYR A 24 6.90 -0.93 2.06
CA TYR A 24 5.56 -1.07 1.47
C TYR A 24 5.63 -1.92 0.21
N SER A 25 4.71 -2.89 0.08
CA SER A 25 4.64 -3.74 -1.11
C SER A 25 4.02 -3.03 -2.31
N ILE A 26 3.12 -2.08 -2.09
CA ILE A 26 2.41 -1.36 -3.15
C ILE A 26 2.25 0.13 -2.79
N MET A 27 2.34 1.00 -3.79
CA MET A 27 1.93 2.39 -3.69
C MET A 27 0.54 2.56 -4.30
N VAL A 28 -0.39 3.07 -3.50
CA VAL A 28 -1.74 3.44 -3.96
C VAL A 28 -1.73 4.93 -4.31
N MET A 29 -1.99 5.24 -5.57
CA MET A 29 -2.11 6.64 -6.01
C MET A 29 -3.53 7.16 -5.72
N PRO A 30 -3.65 8.44 -5.31
CA PRO A 30 -4.95 9.09 -5.24
C PRO A 30 -5.56 9.22 -6.64
N SER A 31 -6.89 9.22 -6.70
CA SER A 31 -7.71 9.36 -7.90
C SER A 31 -7.79 10.83 -8.35
N PHE A 32 -6.64 11.42 -8.66
CA PHE A 32 -6.53 12.74 -9.30
C PHE A 32 -5.92 12.62 -10.69
N GLU A 33 -6.37 13.51 -11.57
CA GLU A 33 -5.88 13.62 -12.94
C GLU A 33 -4.62 14.49 -13.04
N THR A 34 -4.14 15.04 -11.92
CA THR A 34 -3.03 15.99 -11.91
C THR A 34 -1.81 15.46 -11.15
N MET A 35 -0.62 15.73 -11.68
CA MET A 35 0.65 15.44 -11.02
C MET A 35 1.76 16.32 -11.62
N THR A 36 2.71 16.78 -10.82
CA THR A 36 3.87 17.51 -11.37
C THR A 36 4.80 16.55 -12.13
N PRO A 37 5.47 16.99 -13.22
CA PRO A 37 6.40 16.15 -13.96
C PRO A 37 7.47 15.51 -13.07
N LYS A 38 8.01 16.30 -12.14
CA LYS A 38 9.03 15.87 -11.18
C LYS A 38 8.57 14.72 -10.28
N LEU A 39 7.33 14.77 -9.76
CA LEU A 39 6.79 13.69 -8.94
C LEU A 39 6.55 12.43 -9.78
N LEU A 40 6.01 12.61 -10.99
CA LEU A 40 5.74 11.51 -11.92
C LEU A 40 7.03 10.81 -12.36
N ALA A 41 8.10 11.55 -12.65
CA ALA A 41 9.42 11.02 -12.95
C ALA A 41 10.00 10.22 -11.75
N LYS A 42 9.75 10.66 -10.51
CA LYS A 42 10.12 9.86 -9.34
C LYS A 42 9.35 8.55 -9.28
N ILE A 43 8.04 8.57 -9.52
CA ILE A 43 7.22 7.34 -9.54
C ILE A 43 7.73 6.39 -10.64
N GLU A 44 8.02 6.90 -11.84
CA GLU A 44 8.63 6.14 -12.93
C GLU A 44 9.93 5.45 -12.48
N SER A 45 10.82 6.19 -11.82
CA SER A 45 12.08 5.65 -11.30
C SER A 45 11.88 4.51 -10.29
N LEU A 46 10.89 4.65 -9.38
CA LEU A 46 10.55 3.62 -8.41
C LEU A 46 9.98 2.38 -9.12
N VAL A 47 9.02 2.56 -10.03
CA VAL A 47 8.44 1.44 -10.80
C VAL A 47 9.52 0.74 -11.60
N LYS A 48 10.34 1.47 -12.36
CA LYS A 48 11.47 0.90 -13.12
C LYS A 48 12.41 0.09 -12.23
N SER A 49 12.57 0.49 -10.97
CA SER A 49 13.41 -0.19 -9.98
C SER A 49 12.77 -1.41 -9.32
N GLY A 50 11.48 -1.69 -9.53
CA GLY A 50 10.81 -2.86 -8.98
C GLY A 50 9.55 -2.58 -8.18
N ALA A 51 9.16 -1.32 -7.97
CA ALA A 51 7.96 -1.00 -7.21
C ALA A 51 6.67 -1.42 -7.93
N ALA A 52 5.66 -1.80 -7.14
CA ALA A 52 4.29 -1.93 -7.61
C ALA A 52 3.50 -0.65 -7.30
N VAL A 53 2.74 -0.16 -8.28
CA VAL A 53 1.86 1.01 -8.15
C VAL A 53 0.46 0.63 -8.62
N ILE A 54 -0.57 1.09 -7.91
CA ILE A 54 -1.96 1.05 -8.38
C ILE A 54 -2.51 2.47 -8.51
N GLY A 55 -3.07 2.81 -9.67
CA GLY A 55 -3.57 4.16 -9.94
C GLY A 55 -3.79 4.47 -11.42
N SER A 56 -4.66 5.45 -11.70
CA SER A 56 -4.83 6.00 -13.06
C SER A 56 -3.62 6.86 -13.48
N PRO A 57 -3.34 6.96 -14.79
CA PRO A 57 -2.36 7.92 -15.30
C PRO A 57 -2.82 9.36 -15.03
N PRO A 58 -1.95 10.27 -14.54
CA PRO A 58 -2.22 11.70 -14.57
C PRO A 58 -2.15 12.23 -16.00
N VAL A 59 -2.87 13.33 -16.28
CA VAL A 59 -2.99 13.91 -17.62
C VAL A 59 -2.50 15.36 -17.71
N LYS A 60 -2.23 16.03 -16.58
CA LYS A 60 -1.74 17.42 -16.54
C LYS A 60 -1.04 17.78 -15.23
N SER A 61 -0.33 18.91 -15.20
CA SER A 61 0.26 19.45 -13.98
C SER A 61 -0.75 20.29 -13.18
N PRO A 62 -0.71 20.29 -11.83
CA PRO A 62 -1.48 21.22 -11.02
C PRO A 62 -0.80 22.61 -10.88
N SER A 63 0.42 22.77 -11.38
CA SER A 63 1.21 24.01 -11.28
C SER A 63 1.23 24.79 -12.60
N LEU A 64 1.44 26.11 -12.53
CA LEU A 64 1.74 26.96 -13.69
C LEU A 64 3.23 26.98 -14.07
N GLU A 65 4.09 26.36 -13.25
CA GLU A 65 5.51 26.22 -13.54
C GLU A 65 5.71 25.52 -14.90
N ASN A 66 6.40 26.22 -15.82
CA ASN A 66 6.70 25.77 -17.18
C ASN A 66 5.46 25.42 -18.04
N TYR A 67 4.35 26.15 -17.86
CA TYR A 67 3.16 26.00 -18.71
C TYR A 67 3.40 26.58 -20.13
N PRO A 68 2.90 25.94 -21.21
CA PRO A 68 2.10 24.70 -21.28
C PRO A 68 2.91 23.40 -21.35
N ASP A 69 4.24 23.48 -21.44
CA ASP A 69 5.10 22.32 -21.65
C ASP A 69 5.01 21.26 -20.54
N CYS A 70 4.72 21.68 -19.31
CA CYS A 70 4.54 20.77 -18.18
C CYS A 70 3.40 19.76 -18.41
N ASP A 71 2.30 20.14 -19.07
CA ASP A 71 1.19 19.23 -19.38
C ASP A 71 1.58 18.22 -20.44
N SER A 72 2.33 18.67 -21.45
CA SER A 72 2.90 17.80 -22.48
C SER A 72 3.87 16.78 -21.89
N GLU A 73 4.70 17.20 -20.94
CA GLU A 73 5.64 16.34 -20.23
C GLU A 73 4.91 15.29 -19.38
N VAL A 74 3.88 15.70 -18.62
CA VAL A 74 3.04 14.76 -17.83
C VAL A 74 2.40 13.72 -18.75
N LYS A 75 1.76 14.14 -19.84
CA LYS A 75 1.12 13.21 -20.79
C LYS A 75 2.13 12.25 -21.40
N LYS A 76 3.33 12.73 -21.75
CA LYS A 76 4.41 11.91 -22.31
C LYS A 76 4.89 10.86 -21.32
N LEU A 77 5.19 11.27 -20.08
CA LEU A 77 5.63 10.36 -19.01
C LEU A 77 4.52 9.36 -18.63
N ALA A 78 3.27 9.81 -18.53
CA ALA A 78 2.13 8.96 -18.21
C ALA A 78 1.87 7.94 -19.31
N LYS A 79 1.86 8.34 -20.59
CA LYS A 79 1.78 7.40 -21.73
C LYS A 79 2.92 6.40 -21.73
N LYS A 80 4.14 6.85 -21.47
CA LYS A 80 5.31 5.95 -21.38
C LYS A 80 5.12 4.91 -20.28
N LEU A 81 4.65 5.33 -19.11
CA LEU A 81 4.55 4.52 -17.90
C LEU A 81 3.30 3.61 -17.88
N TRP A 82 2.12 4.10 -18.28
CA TRP A 82 0.86 3.35 -18.35
C TRP A 82 0.54 2.71 -19.70
N GLY A 83 1.09 3.24 -20.80
CA GLY A 83 0.91 2.71 -22.16
C GLY A 83 -0.30 3.30 -22.86
N THR A 84 -1.27 3.76 -22.07
CA THR A 84 -2.43 4.53 -22.50
C THR A 84 -2.72 5.59 -21.43
N LEU A 85 -3.48 6.62 -21.81
CA LEU A 85 -4.10 7.56 -20.86
C LEU A 85 -5.54 7.18 -20.55
N GLU A 86 -6.11 6.25 -21.31
CA GLU A 86 -7.46 5.78 -21.11
C GLU A 86 -7.52 4.82 -19.93
N ARG A 87 -8.67 4.81 -19.25
CA ARG A 87 -8.91 3.93 -18.12
C ARG A 87 -9.63 2.67 -18.61
N PRO A 88 -9.01 1.49 -18.53
CA PRO A 88 -9.67 0.24 -18.87
C PRO A 88 -10.82 -0.07 -17.91
N ALA A 89 -11.83 -0.80 -18.39
CA ALA A 89 -12.99 -1.20 -17.59
C ALA A 89 -12.60 -2.11 -16.41
N GLU A 90 -11.61 -2.99 -16.62
CA GLU A 90 -11.06 -3.88 -15.60
C GLU A 90 -9.67 -3.43 -15.15
N ILE A 91 -9.23 -3.90 -13.97
CA ILE A 91 -7.86 -3.66 -13.52
C ILE A 91 -6.91 -4.51 -14.37
N ILE A 92 -6.07 -3.85 -15.16
CA ILE A 92 -5.01 -4.49 -15.93
C ILE A 92 -3.66 -4.30 -15.27
N LYS A 93 -2.77 -5.25 -15.54
CA LYS A 93 -1.40 -5.28 -15.04
C LYS A 93 -0.44 -4.98 -16.18
N ARG A 94 0.37 -3.92 -16.05
CA ARG A 94 1.43 -3.58 -17.00
C ARG A 94 2.80 -3.67 -16.35
N LYS A 95 3.73 -4.38 -16.99
CA LYS A 95 5.14 -4.39 -16.59
C LYS A 95 5.85 -3.13 -17.09
N TYR A 96 6.70 -2.56 -16.24
CA TYR A 96 7.55 -1.43 -16.60
C TYR A 96 8.88 -1.52 -15.84
N GLY A 97 9.99 -1.72 -16.58
CA GLY A 97 11.25 -2.12 -15.97
C GLY A 97 11.08 -3.38 -15.11
N ARG A 98 11.55 -3.33 -13.85
CA ARG A 98 11.39 -4.44 -12.90
C ARG A 98 10.07 -4.42 -12.14
N GLY A 99 9.34 -3.30 -12.18
CA GLY A 99 8.12 -3.08 -11.42
C GLY A 99 6.86 -3.35 -12.22
N THR A 100 5.73 -2.95 -11.64
CA THR A 100 4.41 -3.23 -12.19
C THR A 100 3.44 -2.09 -11.88
N ILE A 101 2.56 -1.79 -12.82
CA ILE A 101 1.47 -0.85 -12.66
C ILE A 101 0.15 -1.58 -12.81
N TYR A 102 -0.75 -1.32 -11.88
CA TYR A 102 -2.12 -1.79 -11.88
C TYR A 102 -3.04 -0.58 -12.10
N PHE A 103 -3.92 -0.63 -13.09
CA PHE A 103 -4.83 0.48 -13.38
C PHE A 103 -6.06 0.02 -14.15
N GLY A 104 -7.10 0.83 -14.16
CA GLY A 104 -8.43 0.44 -14.66
C GLY A 104 -9.37 0.06 -13.51
N GLY A 105 -10.49 -0.56 -13.85
CA GLY A 105 -11.57 -0.85 -12.91
C GLY A 105 -12.55 0.32 -12.74
N PRO A 106 -13.60 0.14 -11.92
CA PRO A 106 -14.55 1.21 -11.59
C PRO A 106 -13.85 2.48 -11.14
N LYS A 107 -14.36 3.65 -11.53
CA LYS A 107 -13.82 4.94 -11.08
C LYS A 107 -14.02 5.03 -9.55
N PRO A 108 -12.96 5.31 -8.76
CA PRO A 108 -13.12 5.45 -7.31
C PRO A 108 -14.12 6.54 -6.95
N LYS A 109 -15.00 6.26 -5.97
CA LYS A 109 -15.92 7.28 -5.42
C LYS A 109 -15.23 8.21 -4.43
N LYS A 110 -14.10 7.77 -3.88
CA LYS A 110 -13.28 8.49 -2.89
C LYS A 110 -11.90 8.82 -3.46
N LEU A 111 -11.12 9.54 -2.66
CA LEU A 111 -9.75 9.92 -2.99
C LEU A 111 -8.85 8.74 -3.38
N TYR A 112 -9.06 7.56 -2.81
CA TYR A 112 -8.28 6.36 -3.11
C TYR A 112 -9.18 5.26 -3.68
N PRO A 113 -8.62 4.30 -4.44
CA PRO A 113 -9.33 3.09 -4.84
C PRO A 113 -10.00 2.41 -3.64
N GLU A 114 -11.13 1.75 -3.90
CA GLU A 114 -11.82 0.95 -2.89
C GLU A 114 -10.89 -0.14 -2.33
N TYR A 115 -11.08 -0.48 -1.06
CA TYR A 115 -10.23 -1.44 -0.34
C TYR A 115 -10.08 -2.76 -1.11
N ASP A 116 -11.19 -3.34 -1.56
CA ASP A 116 -11.23 -4.63 -2.24
C ASP A 116 -10.42 -4.66 -3.54
N SER A 117 -10.33 -3.52 -4.24
CA SER A 117 -9.53 -3.38 -5.45
C SER A 117 -8.04 -3.53 -5.13
N THR A 118 -7.59 -2.85 -4.07
CA THR A 118 -6.18 -2.91 -3.64
C THR A 118 -5.86 -4.26 -3.00
N ALA A 119 -6.79 -4.81 -2.21
CA ALA A 119 -6.65 -6.13 -1.58
C ALA A 119 -6.52 -7.24 -2.64
N SER A 120 -7.31 -7.18 -3.71
CA SER A 120 -7.23 -8.12 -4.83
C SER A 120 -5.87 -8.06 -5.53
N VAL A 121 -5.30 -6.87 -5.73
CA VAL A 121 -3.95 -6.71 -6.29
C VAL A 121 -2.89 -7.26 -5.34
N LEU A 122 -2.99 -7.00 -4.04
CA LEU A 122 -2.06 -7.57 -3.04
C LEU A 122 -2.11 -9.10 -3.04
N LYS A 123 -3.30 -9.70 -3.14
CA LYS A 123 -3.47 -11.15 -3.27
C LYS A 123 -2.81 -11.70 -4.53
N GLN A 124 -2.96 -11.03 -5.69
CA GLN A 124 -2.26 -11.39 -6.93
C GLN A 124 -0.74 -11.28 -6.82
N MET A 125 -0.25 -10.41 -5.93
CA MET A 125 1.18 -10.27 -5.62
C MET A 125 1.68 -11.32 -4.61
N GLY A 126 0.82 -12.23 -4.14
CA GLY A 126 1.15 -13.21 -3.10
C GLY A 126 1.27 -12.59 -1.71
N VAL A 127 0.74 -11.39 -1.49
CA VAL A 127 0.71 -10.73 -0.18
C VAL A 127 -0.61 -11.07 0.49
N SER A 128 -0.59 -12.00 1.44
CA SER A 128 -1.75 -12.33 2.28
C SER A 128 -2.07 -11.20 3.26
N GLU A 129 -3.28 -11.19 3.81
CA GLU A 129 -3.68 -10.24 4.85
C GLU A 129 -2.80 -10.40 6.09
N ASP A 130 -2.43 -9.28 6.71
CA ASP A 130 -1.54 -9.29 7.88
C ASP A 130 -2.25 -9.76 9.16
N PHE A 131 -3.54 -9.50 9.22
CA PHE A 131 -4.43 -9.83 10.32
C PHE A 131 -5.87 -9.91 9.80
N THR A 132 -6.63 -10.91 10.24
CA THR A 132 -8.09 -11.01 10.02
C THR A 132 -8.79 -11.34 11.33
N SER A 133 -10.07 -10.99 11.43
CA SER A 133 -10.89 -11.24 12.62
C SER A 133 -12.35 -11.48 12.24
N THR A 134 -13.02 -12.39 12.95
CA THR A 134 -14.48 -12.58 12.82
C THR A 134 -15.29 -11.51 13.54
N GLY A 135 -14.67 -10.77 14.47
CA GLY A 135 -15.29 -9.65 15.20
C GLY A 135 -14.70 -8.27 14.88
N PRO A 136 -15.34 -7.18 15.33
CA PRO A 136 -15.04 -5.80 14.93
C PRO A 136 -13.84 -5.18 15.68
N VAL A 137 -12.69 -5.84 15.63
CA VAL A 137 -11.45 -5.37 16.27
C VAL A 137 -10.60 -4.50 15.34
N ARG A 138 -9.81 -3.61 15.92
CA ARG A 138 -8.68 -2.96 15.23
C ARG A 138 -7.38 -3.61 15.63
N TYR A 139 -6.38 -3.49 14.76
CA TYR A 139 -5.04 -3.93 15.08
C TYR A 139 -3.97 -2.92 14.67
N GLY A 140 -2.83 -3.00 15.34
CA GLY A 140 -1.55 -2.48 14.88
C GLY A 140 -0.51 -3.59 14.97
N HIS A 141 0.43 -3.64 14.03
CA HIS A 141 1.46 -4.67 13.98
C HIS A 141 2.86 -4.05 14.00
N ARG A 142 3.74 -4.59 14.85
CA ARG A 142 5.14 -4.23 14.93
C ARG A 142 6.01 -5.48 14.94
N THR A 143 6.94 -5.53 13.99
CA THR A 143 8.00 -6.53 13.94
C THR A 143 9.25 -6.04 14.67
N THR A 144 9.89 -6.93 15.42
CA THR A 144 11.21 -6.74 16.01
C THR A 144 12.15 -7.86 15.55
N LYS A 145 13.41 -7.86 16.00
CA LYS A 145 14.33 -8.97 15.69
C LYS A 145 13.91 -10.32 16.31
N GLN A 146 13.06 -10.29 17.34
CA GLN A 146 12.76 -11.46 18.18
C GLN A 146 11.29 -11.89 18.11
N GLN A 147 10.39 -10.95 17.81
CA GLN A 147 8.95 -11.15 17.97
C GLN A 147 8.14 -10.28 17.03
N GLU A 148 6.97 -10.81 16.67
CA GLU A 148 5.87 -10.10 16.02
C GLU A 148 4.88 -9.67 17.12
N ILE A 149 4.56 -8.39 17.18
CA ILE A 149 3.76 -7.79 18.24
C ILE A 149 2.49 -7.21 17.61
N TYR A 150 1.34 -7.76 17.97
CA TYR A 150 0.03 -7.26 17.56
C TYR A 150 -0.66 -6.57 18.73
N PHE A 151 -1.00 -5.29 18.57
CA PHE A 151 -1.92 -4.60 19.46
C PHE A 151 -3.32 -4.80 18.91
N VAL A 152 -4.19 -5.51 19.63
CA VAL A 152 -5.58 -5.76 19.22
C VAL A 152 -6.52 -5.01 20.17
N SER A 153 -7.46 -4.26 19.61
CA SER A 153 -8.36 -3.40 20.37
C SER A 153 -9.81 -3.60 19.94
N ASN A 154 -10.64 -3.93 20.93
CA ASN A 154 -12.09 -3.74 20.85
C ASN A 154 -12.39 -2.24 20.97
N LYS A 155 -13.29 -1.74 20.12
CA LYS A 155 -13.68 -0.32 20.09
C LYS A 155 -15.02 -0.04 20.77
N SER A 156 -15.75 -1.09 21.17
CA SER A 156 -16.99 -0.95 21.93
C SER A 156 -16.72 -1.13 23.43
N ALA A 157 -17.68 -0.68 24.25
CA ALA A 157 -17.71 -1.00 25.68
C ALA A 157 -18.23 -2.42 25.95
N GLU A 158 -18.77 -3.08 24.93
CA GLU A 158 -19.33 -4.43 25.04
C GLU A 158 -18.24 -5.48 24.94
N SER A 159 -18.36 -6.55 25.72
CA SER A 159 -17.51 -7.73 25.57
C SER A 159 -17.76 -8.37 24.21
N ILE A 160 -16.69 -8.70 23.49
CA ILE A 160 -16.75 -9.38 22.20
C ILE A 160 -15.96 -10.68 22.25
N GLN A 161 -16.41 -11.64 21.44
CA GLN A 161 -15.68 -12.86 21.12
C GLN A 161 -15.33 -12.85 19.63
N ALA A 162 -14.08 -13.12 19.29
CA ALA A 162 -13.60 -13.10 17.92
C ALA A 162 -12.45 -14.08 17.71
N ASP A 163 -12.48 -14.79 16.59
CA ASP A 163 -11.34 -15.56 16.12
C ASP A 163 -10.43 -14.64 15.31
N CYS A 164 -9.16 -14.57 15.71
CA CYS A 164 -8.17 -13.71 15.08
C CYS A 164 -7.09 -14.55 14.39
N THR A 165 -6.82 -14.27 13.12
CA THR A 165 -5.71 -14.89 12.37
C THR A 165 -4.61 -13.86 12.17
N PHE A 166 -3.37 -14.26 12.43
CA PHE A 166 -2.18 -13.41 12.36
C PHE A 166 -1.24 -13.95 11.29
N ARG A 167 -0.71 -13.09 10.42
CA ARG A 167 0.28 -13.48 9.40
C ARG A 167 1.66 -13.62 10.00
N VAL A 168 1.81 -14.63 10.85
CA VAL A 168 3.05 -15.02 11.50
C VAL A 168 3.37 -16.46 11.12
N GLY A 169 4.66 -16.81 11.13
CA GLY A 169 5.09 -18.17 10.81
C GLY A 169 4.81 -19.13 11.96
N LYS A 170 5.84 -19.38 12.79
CA LYS A 170 5.74 -20.23 13.98
C LYS A 170 5.95 -19.38 15.23
N GLY A 171 5.22 -19.67 16.30
CA GLY A 171 5.38 -19.00 17.58
C GLY A 171 4.39 -19.51 18.60
N LYS A 172 4.68 -19.30 19.88
CA LYS A 172 3.76 -19.56 20.99
C LYS A 172 3.16 -18.20 21.41
N PRO A 173 1.89 -17.91 21.11
CA PRO A 173 1.32 -16.61 21.40
C PRO A 173 1.21 -16.36 22.91
N GLN A 174 1.39 -15.09 23.28
CA GLN A 174 1.20 -14.60 24.63
C GLN A 174 0.26 -13.40 24.59
N LEU A 175 -0.59 -13.29 25.60
CA LEU A 175 -1.39 -12.09 25.85
C LEU A 175 -0.66 -11.23 26.87
N TRP A 176 -0.47 -9.97 26.54
CA TRP A 176 0.15 -8.96 27.39
C TRP A 176 -0.90 -7.92 27.71
N ASP A 177 -1.19 -7.74 28.99
CA ASP A 177 -2.12 -6.73 29.47
C ASP A 177 -1.38 -5.41 29.68
N PRO A 178 -1.65 -4.37 28.88
CA PRO A 178 -0.97 -3.09 29.01
C PRO A 178 -1.36 -2.30 30.27
N VAL A 179 -2.47 -2.64 30.94
CA VAL A 179 -2.95 -1.97 32.15
C VAL A 179 -2.23 -2.52 33.38
N THR A 180 -2.12 -3.84 33.48
CA THR A 180 -1.51 -4.51 34.64
C THR A 180 -0.02 -4.82 34.45
N GLY A 181 0.47 -4.81 33.20
CA GLY A 181 1.82 -5.24 32.84
C GLY A 181 2.05 -6.75 32.89
N GLN A 182 1.01 -7.53 33.19
CA GLN A 182 1.10 -8.98 33.26
C GLN A 182 1.06 -9.61 31.87
N SER A 183 1.71 -10.76 31.72
CA SER A 183 1.62 -11.57 30.50
C SER A 183 1.28 -13.02 30.81
N ARG A 184 0.55 -13.67 29.90
CA ARG A 184 0.20 -15.09 30.00
C ARG A 184 0.25 -15.77 28.64
N THR A 185 0.52 -17.06 28.62
CA THR A 185 0.43 -17.87 27.39
C THR A 185 -1.01 -17.98 26.90
N LEU A 186 -1.19 -18.03 25.58
CA LEU A 186 -2.47 -18.34 24.95
C LEU A 186 -2.40 -19.77 24.37
N PRO A 187 -2.82 -20.81 25.11
CA PRO A 187 -2.72 -22.19 24.65
C PRO A 187 -3.76 -22.55 23.58
N GLN A 188 -4.84 -21.76 23.47
CA GLN A 188 -5.91 -21.97 22.49
C GLN A 188 -5.58 -21.27 21.17
N TYR A 189 -4.74 -21.90 20.35
CA TYR A 189 -4.43 -21.44 18.99
C TYR A 189 -4.19 -22.64 18.06
N LYS A 190 -4.23 -22.40 16.75
CA LYS A 190 -3.92 -23.39 15.71
C LYS A 190 -2.93 -22.76 14.73
N THR A 191 -2.09 -23.59 14.11
CA THR A 191 -1.08 -23.20 13.11
C THR A 191 -1.40 -23.77 11.76
#